data_AF-A0A453K3I1-F1
#
_entry.id   AF-A0A453K3I1-F1
#
_cell.length_a   1.000
_cell.length_b   1.000
_cell.length_c   1.000
_cell.angle_alpha   90.00
_cell.angle_beta   90.00
_cell.angle_gamma   90.00
#
_symmetry.space_group_name_H-M   'P 1'
#
loop_
_entity.id
_entity.type
_entity.pdbx_description
1 polymer ?
#
loop_
_entity_poly.entity_id
_entity_poly.type
_entity_poly.pdbx_seq_one_letter_code
_entity_poly.pdbx_strand_id
1 'polypeptide(L)'
;MQFNRGTSAMQHYVATRPMFIDVEIMNTDIQVVLGDDGPQADSSSIAEGLSILYKEIADTVRKEATTIMAVFPSPNEVMSILVQRVLEQRVTAILDKLLIRPSLASLPPVEEGGLLHYLRVLSVAYDKTEELAKELQSIGCGDLDIEGLTESIYVSHKDEYTEFEHASLRQLYQSKMAELRAEAKQQSESTGSIGRAKGASLNTSPQQLISVTVVTEFVRWNEEAISRCTLLFSQPTTVAANVRSIFACLLDQVSQYLTVGLDGARESLNEAAAMRDRYVIGTSVSRRVAAAAASAVCLLFCSLIYF
;
A
#
# COMPACT_ATOMS: atom_id res chain seq x y z
N MET A 1 -41.59 -5.26 47.00
CA MET A 1 -40.77 -4.09 46.65
C MET A 1 -39.41 -4.60 46.18
N GLN A 2 -39.31 -4.98 44.90
CA GLN A 2 -38.07 -5.46 44.30
C GLN A 2 -37.29 -4.21 43.86
N PHE A 3 -36.15 -3.98 44.50
CA PHE A 3 -35.39 -2.75 44.35
C PHE A 3 -34.55 -2.83 43.06
N ASN A 4 -34.88 -2.05 42.04
CA ASN A 4 -34.11 -1.91 40.78
C ASN A 4 -32.69 -1.30 40.98
N ARG A 5 -32.14 -1.31 42.20
CA ARG A 5 -30.80 -0.76 42.51
C ARG A 5 -29.65 -1.66 42.07
N GLY A 6 -29.90 -2.94 41.77
CA GLY A 6 -28.87 -3.89 41.33
C GLY A 6 -28.16 -3.42 40.05
N THR A 7 -28.92 -3.07 39.01
CA THR A 7 -28.37 -2.58 37.73
C THR A 7 -27.55 -1.29 37.91
N SER A 8 -28.01 -0.37 38.76
CA SER A 8 -27.29 0.88 39.06
C SER A 8 -25.96 0.62 39.79
N ALA A 9 -25.92 -0.36 40.71
CA ALA A 9 -24.69 -0.74 41.40
C ALA A 9 -23.67 -1.39 40.46
N MET A 10 -24.12 -2.21 39.50
CA MET A 10 -23.27 -2.83 38.47
C MET A 10 -22.64 -1.76 37.57
N GLN A 11 -23.45 -0.84 37.05
CA GLN A 11 -22.97 0.27 36.22
C GLN A 11 -21.99 1.17 37.00
N HIS A 12 -22.30 1.49 38.26
CA HIS A 12 -21.42 2.29 39.11
C HIS A 12 -20.08 1.59 39.39
N TYR A 13 -20.10 0.27 39.63
CA TYR A 13 -18.87 -0.51 39.82
C TYR A 13 -17.94 -0.41 38.61
N VAL A 14 -18.47 -0.64 37.41
CA VAL A 14 -17.69 -0.55 36.16
C VAL A 14 -17.24 0.89 35.91
N ALA A 15 -18.12 1.87 36.13
CA ALA A 15 -17.81 3.28 35.90
C ALA A 15 -16.71 3.84 36.81
N THR A 16 -16.45 3.20 37.95
CA THR A 16 -15.45 3.62 38.93
C THR A 16 -14.10 2.91 38.76
N ARG A 17 -13.94 2.02 37.76
CA ARG A 17 -12.66 1.36 37.51
C ARG A 17 -11.61 2.38 37.04
N PRO A 18 -10.37 2.36 37.57
CA PRO A 18 -9.32 3.29 37.18
C PRO A 18 -9.07 3.35 35.67
N MET A 19 -9.14 2.20 34.98
CA MET A 19 -8.93 2.09 33.53
C MET A 19 -9.85 2.98 32.66
N PHE A 20 -10.95 3.52 33.21
CA PHE A 20 -11.88 4.42 32.49
C PHE A 20 -11.82 5.88 32.95
N ILE A 21 -11.16 6.17 34.07
CA ILE A 21 -11.20 7.51 34.70
C ILE A 21 -9.82 8.14 34.72
N ASP A 22 -8.78 7.31 34.85
CA ASP A 22 -7.41 7.78 34.98
C ASP A 22 -6.86 8.20 33.62
N VAL A 23 -6.61 9.51 33.49
CA VAL A 23 -6.06 10.12 32.29
C VAL A 23 -4.61 9.67 32.06
N GLU A 24 -3.88 9.32 33.11
CA GLU A 24 -2.50 8.82 32.99
C GLU A 24 -2.47 7.46 32.29
N ILE A 25 -3.49 6.62 32.53
CA ILE A 25 -3.65 5.35 31.81
C ILE A 25 -3.90 5.62 30.32
N MET A 26 -4.83 6.51 29.98
CA MET A 26 -5.10 6.85 28.58
C MET A 26 -3.89 7.45 27.85
N ASN A 27 -3.11 8.29 28.53
CA ASN A 27 -1.87 8.84 27.97
C ASN A 27 -0.82 7.74 27.78
N THR A 28 -0.72 6.80 28.72
CA THR A 28 0.18 5.65 28.62
C THR A 28 -0.19 4.78 27.42
N ASP A 29 -1.48 4.53 27.18
CA ASP A 29 -1.96 3.77 26.02
C ASP A 29 -1.50 4.41 24.70
N ILE A 30 -1.65 5.73 24.59
CA ILE A 30 -1.21 6.51 23.43
C ILE A 30 0.30 6.38 23.25
N GLN A 31 1.09 6.53 24.32
CA GLN A 31 2.54 6.45 24.24
C GLN A 31 3.05 5.05 23.89
N VAL A 32 2.41 4.00 24.44
CA VAL A 32 2.77 2.60 24.14
C VAL A 32 2.54 2.26 22.67
N VAL A 33 1.48 2.80 22.07
CA VAL A 33 1.08 2.43 20.71
C VAL A 33 1.69 3.32 19.65
N LEU A 34 1.74 4.64 19.87
CA LEU A 34 2.23 5.61 18.89
C LEU A 34 3.70 5.95 19.05
N GLY A 35 4.27 5.78 20.24
CA GLY A 35 5.64 6.20 20.55
C GLY A 35 5.91 7.67 20.19
N ASP A 36 7.17 7.94 19.84
CA ASP A 36 7.63 9.28 19.44
C ASP A 36 7.21 9.66 18.01
N ASP A 37 7.06 8.67 17.13
CA ASP A 37 6.73 8.87 15.71
C ASP A 37 5.23 9.19 15.47
N GLY A 38 4.40 9.03 16.50
CA GLY A 38 2.99 9.39 16.43
C GLY A 38 2.22 8.51 15.43
N PRO A 39 1.17 9.05 14.78
CA PRO A 39 0.41 8.33 13.76
C PRO A 39 1.20 7.93 12.50
N GLN A 40 2.44 8.42 12.36
CA GLN A 40 3.34 8.07 11.25
C GLN A 40 4.26 6.89 11.57
N ALA A 41 4.18 6.33 12.78
CA ALA A 41 4.88 5.11 13.14
C ALA A 41 4.56 3.98 12.15
N ASP A 42 5.54 3.13 11.84
CA ASP A 42 5.34 2.05 10.90
C ASP A 42 4.31 1.03 11.42
N SER A 43 3.66 0.32 10.48
CA SER A 43 2.58 -0.62 10.82
C SER A 43 3.03 -1.77 11.73
N SER A 44 4.32 -2.15 11.74
CA SER A 44 4.82 -3.22 12.61
C SER A 44 5.03 -2.74 14.05
N SER A 45 5.55 -1.53 14.24
CA SER A 45 5.64 -0.88 15.55
C SER A 45 4.25 -0.66 16.15
N ILE A 46 3.27 -0.20 15.35
CA ILE A 46 1.88 -0.08 15.78
C ILE A 46 1.29 -1.44 16.18
N ALA A 47 1.57 -2.51 15.41
CA ALA A 47 1.09 -3.85 15.74
C ALA A 47 1.65 -4.35 17.08
N GLU A 48 2.93 -4.09 17.36
CA GLU A 48 3.57 -4.43 18.63
C GLU A 48 2.95 -3.62 19.79
N GLY A 49 2.83 -2.30 19.63
CA GLY A 49 2.22 -1.43 20.62
C GLY A 49 0.77 -1.82 20.95
N LEU A 50 -0.05 -2.11 19.93
CA LEU A 50 -1.42 -2.60 20.13
C LEU A 50 -1.44 -3.96 20.83
N SER A 51 -0.51 -4.86 20.50
CA SER A 51 -0.42 -6.16 21.18
C SER A 51 -0.08 -6.00 22.66
N ILE A 52 0.81 -5.07 23.02
CA ILE A 52 1.15 -4.76 24.40
C ILE A 52 -0.06 -4.17 25.13
N LEU A 53 -0.70 -3.16 24.54
CA LEU A 53 -1.87 -2.51 25.13
C LEU A 53 -3.03 -3.50 25.32
N TYR A 54 -3.38 -4.27 24.30
CA TYR A 54 -4.50 -5.20 24.36
C TYR A 54 -4.27 -6.34 25.34
N LYS A 55 -3.02 -6.80 25.49
CA LYS A 55 -2.65 -7.72 26.55
C LYS A 55 -2.83 -7.11 27.94
N GLU A 56 -2.42 -5.86 28.16
CA GLU A 56 -2.67 -5.15 29.43
C GLU A 56 -4.17 -5.07 29.72
N ILE A 57 -4.97 -4.65 28.74
CA ILE A 57 -6.42 -4.58 28.85
C ILE A 57 -7.00 -5.94 29.24
N ALA A 58 -6.62 -7.02 28.56
CA ALA A 58 -7.10 -8.36 28.85
C ALA A 58 -6.69 -8.84 30.25
N ASP A 59 -5.46 -8.57 30.68
CA ASP A 59 -4.98 -8.88 32.02
C ASP A 59 -5.77 -8.14 33.09
N THR A 60 -6.09 -6.87 32.85
CA THR A 60 -6.90 -6.05 33.75
C THR A 60 -8.35 -6.52 33.79
N VAL A 61 -8.97 -6.86 32.66
CA VAL A 61 -10.31 -7.46 32.60
C VAL A 61 -10.35 -8.81 33.33
N ARG A 62 -9.31 -9.65 33.23
CA ARG A 62 -9.22 -10.94 33.93
C ARG A 62 -9.18 -10.79 35.45
N LYS A 63 -8.48 -9.77 35.96
CA LYS A 63 -8.48 -9.43 37.39
C LYS A 63 -9.86 -8.97 37.85
N GLU A 64 -10.51 -8.11 37.07
CA GLU A 64 -11.87 -7.65 37.35
C GLU A 64 -12.89 -8.79 37.30
N ALA A 65 -12.78 -9.71 36.34
CA ALA A 65 -13.64 -10.89 36.23
C ALA A 65 -13.61 -11.74 37.51
N THR A 66 -12.42 -11.96 38.08
CA THR A 66 -12.28 -12.70 39.36
C THR A 66 -13.07 -12.03 40.48
N THR A 67 -13.01 -10.70 40.56
CA THR A 67 -13.74 -9.92 41.58
C THR A 67 -15.24 -9.94 41.31
N ILE A 68 -15.63 -9.77 40.05
CA ILE A 68 -17.03 -9.74 39.63
C ILE A 68 -17.72 -11.07 39.95
N MET A 69 -17.07 -12.19 39.63
CA MET A 69 -17.57 -13.53 39.93
C MET A 69 -17.74 -13.80 41.43
N ALA A 70 -16.90 -13.20 42.27
CA ALA A 70 -16.96 -13.39 43.71
C ALA A 70 -18.02 -12.51 44.41
N VAL A 71 -18.33 -11.35 43.84
CA VAL A 71 -19.09 -10.29 44.54
C VAL A 71 -20.51 -10.10 43.99
N PHE A 72 -20.75 -10.37 42.71
CA PHE A 72 -22.04 -10.11 42.07
C PHE A 72 -22.89 -11.36 41.91
N PRO A 73 -24.21 -11.28 42.17
CA PRO A 73 -25.13 -12.40 41.95
C PRO A 73 -25.38 -12.69 40.46
N SER A 74 -25.19 -11.70 39.59
CA SER A 74 -25.33 -11.81 38.11
C SER A 74 -24.03 -11.38 37.43
N PRO A 75 -22.94 -12.17 37.52
CA PRO A 75 -21.63 -11.76 37.02
C PRO A 75 -21.59 -11.52 35.50
N ASN A 76 -22.37 -12.29 34.73
CA ASN A 76 -22.43 -12.15 33.27
C ASN A 76 -22.93 -10.76 32.84
N GLU A 77 -23.94 -10.20 33.50
CA GLU A 77 -24.45 -8.86 33.19
C GLU A 77 -23.37 -7.78 33.44
N VAL A 78 -22.60 -7.92 34.53
CA VAL A 78 -21.52 -6.98 34.85
C VAL A 78 -20.36 -7.12 33.87
N MET A 79 -20.02 -8.34 33.47
CA MET A 79 -19.00 -8.60 32.46
C MET A 79 -19.38 -8.02 31.10
N SER A 80 -20.64 -8.14 30.67
CA SER A 80 -21.10 -7.50 29.43
C SER A 80 -20.93 -5.98 29.48
N ILE A 81 -21.30 -5.33 30.60
CA ILE A 81 -21.11 -3.88 30.77
C ILE A 81 -19.61 -3.50 30.77
N LEU A 82 -18.77 -4.29 31.43
CA LEU A 82 -17.32 -4.05 31.50
C LEU A 82 -16.68 -4.15 30.10
N VAL A 83 -16.91 -5.25 29.40
CA VAL A 83 -16.31 -5.51 28.09
C VAL A 83 -16.82 -4.53 27.03
N GLN A 84 -18.13 -4.23 27.04
CA GLN A 84 -18.68 -3.19 26.17
C GLN A 84 -17.95 -1.86 26.37
N ARG A 85 -17.75 -1.44 27.61
CA ARG A 85 -17.08 -0.18 27.93
C ARG A 85 -15.59 -0.20 27.58
N VAL A 86 -14.90 -1.33 27.70
CA VAL A 86 -13.52 -1.48 27.24
C VAL A 86 -13.41 -1.18 25.75
N LEU A 87 -14.30 -1.75 24.93
CA LEU A 87 -14.31 -1.54 23.49
C LEU A 87 -14.70 -0.10 23.12
N GLU A 88 -15.80 0.40 23.69
CA GLU A 88 -16.33 1.74 23.38
C GLU A 88 -15.48 2.89 23.90
N GLN A 89 -14.69 2.68 24.96
CA GLN A 89 -13.90 3.76 25.56
C GLN A 89 -12.41 3.58 25.30
N ARG A 90 -11.78 2.52 25.82
CA ARG A 90 -10.31 2.39 25.73
C ARG A 90 -9.85 2.05 24.33
N VAL A 91 -10.46 1.04 23.70
CA VAL A 91 -10.10 0.62 22.34
C VAL A 91 -10.45 1.72 21.35
N THR A 92 -11.67 2.27 21.41
CA THR A 92 -12.06 3.36 20.52
C THR A 92 -11.17 4.60 20.69
N ALA A 93 -10.79 4.98 21.92
CA ALA A 93 -9.93 6.13 22.15
C ALA A 93 -8.55 6.02 21.49
N ILE A 94 -7.94 4.83 21.47
CA ILE A 94 -6.67 4.64 20.76
C ILE A 94 -6.88 4.59 19.25
N LEU A 95 -7.96 3.97 18.77
CA LEU A 95 -8.28 3.90 17.35
C LEU A 95 -8.58 5.27 16.75
N ASP A 96 -9.22 6.18 17.49
CA ASP A 96 -9.44 7.57 17.08
C ASP A 96 -8.13 8.34 16.80
N LYS A 97 -7.04 7.94 17.45
CA LYS A 97 -5.71 8.53 17.24
C LYS A 97 -4.95 7.86 16.10
N LEU A 98 -5.19 6.58 15.86
CA LEU A 98 -4.54 5.79 14.82
C LEU A 98 -5.19 5.97 13.45
N LEU A 99 -6.51 5.86 13.38
CA LEU A 99 -7.29 5.76 12.14
C LEU A 99 -7.78 7.14 11.69
N ILE A 100 -6.86 8.11 11.67
CA ILE A 100 -7.14 9.46 11.16
C ILE A 100 -7.39 9.35 9.66
N ARG A 101 -8.63 9.60 9.25
CA ARG A 101 -9.08 9.46 7.87
C ARG A 101 -8.30 10.42 6.93
N PRO A 102 -7.58 9.92 5.92
CA PRO A 102 -6.93 10.76 4.93
C PRO A 102 -7.93 11.29 3.89
N SER A 103 -7.56 12.38 3.20
CA SER A 103 -8.39 12.97 2.15
C SER A 103 -8.17 12.29 0.81
N LEU A 104 -9.25 11.86 0.14
CA LEU A 104 -9.20 11.39 -1.24
C LEU A 104 -9.07 12.54 -2.26
N ALA A 105 -9.40 13.79 -1.85
CA ALA A 105 -9.24 14.96 -2.70
C ALA A 105 -7.81 15.52 -2.67
N SER A 106 -7.08 15.30 -1.57
CA SER A 106 -5.69 15.71 -1.38
C SER A 106 -4.91 14.53 -0.82
N LEU A 107 -4.38 13.71 -1.73
CA LEU A 107 -3.70 12.47 -1.38
C LEU A 107 -2.40 12.74 -0.60
N PRO A 108 -2.11 11.99 0.49
CA PRO A 108 -0.81 12.04 1.15
C PRO A 108 0.32 11.62 0.19
N PRO A 109 1.54 12.20 0.24
CA PRO A 109 2.65 11.81 -0.62
C PRO A 109 3.04 10.34 -0.48
N VAL A 110 3.49 9.69 -1.56
CA VAL A 110 3.88 8.26 -1.53
C VAL A 110 5.17 8.07 -0.71
N GLU A 111 6.03 9.08 -0.70
CA GLU A 111 7.28 9.14 0.05
C GLU A 111 7.04 9.10 1.57
N GLU A 112 5.88 9.60 2.00
CA GLU A 112 5.39 9.56 3.39
C GLU A 112 4.46 8.35 3.63
N GLY A 113 4.47 7.36 2.72
CA GLY A 113 3.66 6.13 2.82
C GLY A 113 2.32 6.19 2.10
N GLY A 114 1.86 7.36 1.68
CA GLY A 114 0.63 7.56 0.89
C GLY A 114 -0.63 7.04 1.58
N LEU A 115 -1.65 6.71 0.78
CA LEU A 115 -2.86 6.04 1.30
C LEU A 115 -2.59 4.61 1.79
N LEU A 116 -1.51 3.98 1.32
CA LEU A 116 -1.15 2.61 1.69
C LEU A 116 -0.84 2.52 3.19
N HIS A 117 -0.20 3.54 3.77
CA HIS A 117 0.06 3.59 5.21
C HIS A 117 -1.23 3.47 6.02
N TYR A 118 -2.21 4.31 5.72
CA TYR A 118 -3.53 4.27 6.37
C TYR A 118 -4.20 2.89 6.25
N LEU A 119 -4.18 2.28 5.06
CA LEU A 119 -4.78 0.96 4.84
C LEU A 119 -4.08 -0.16 5.61
N ARG A 120 -2.74 -0.09 5.74
CA ARG A 120 -1.97 -1.03 6.56
C ARG A 120 -2.30 -0.87 8.03
N VAL A 121 -2.32 0.35 8.55
CA VAL A 121 -2.68 0.63 9.95
C VAL A 121 -4.11 0.19 10.24
N LEU A 122 -5.06 0.45 9.33
CA LEU A 122 -6.44 -0.05 9.43
C LEU A 122 -6.50 -1.57 9.56
N SER A 123 -5.77 -2.29 8.70
CA SER A 123 -5.76 -3.76 8.74
C SER A 123 -5.13 -4.31 10.02
N VAL A 124 -4.03 -3.72 10.48
CA VAL A 124 -3.35 -4.10 11.74
C VAL A 124 -4.24 -3.84 12.94
N ALA A 125 -4.85 -2.66 13.00
CA ALA A 125 -5.76 -2.29 14.08
C ALA A 125 -6.94 -3.26 14.16
N TYR A 126 -7.56 -3.59 13.03
CA TYR A 126 -8.66 -4.54 12.96
C TYR A 126 -8.24 -5.94 13.42
N ASP A 127 -7.13 -6.47 12.89
CA ASP A 127 -6.59 -7.79 13.27
C ASP A 127 -6.34 -7.90 14.78
N LYS A 128 -5.69 -6.88 15.36
CA LYS A 128 -5.41 -6.85 16.80
C LYS A 128 -6.67 -6.67 17.63
N THR A 129 -7.65 -5.92 17.15
CA THR A 129 -8.93 -5.77 17.87
C THR A 129 -9.71 -7.08 17.87
N GLU A 130 -9.66 -7.84 16.76
CA GLU A 130 -10.23 -9.18 16.65
C GLU A 130 -9.55 -10.19 17.58
N GLU A 131 -8.21 -10.16 17.69
CA GLU A 131 -7.46 -10.95 18.67
C GLU A 131 -7.90 -10.62 20.11
N LEU A 132 -8.01 -9.33 20.45
CA LEU A 132 -8.50 -8.89 21.75
C LEU A 132 -9.94 -9.35 22.00
N ALA A 133 -10.83 -9.22 21.02
CA ALA A 133 -12.23 -9.64 21.15
C ALA A 133 -12.32 -11.14 21.48
N LYS A 134 -11.55 -11.99 20.80
CA LYS A 134 -11.47 -13.44 21.10
C LYS A 134 -10.93 -13.70 22.50
N GLU A 135 -9.93 -12.94 22.95
CA GLU A 135 -9.39 -13.08 24.30
C GLU A 135 -10.43 -12.65 25.36
N LEU A 136 -11.11 -11.52 25.18
CA LEU A 136 -12.16 -11.04 26.09
C LEU A 136 -13.35 -12.01 26.14
N GLN A 137 -13.73 -12.60 25.01
CA GLN A 137 -14.74 -13.65 24.96
C GLN A 137 -14.32 -14.89 25.77
N SER A 138 -13.04 -15.27 25.72
CA SER A 138 -12.50 -16.39 26.50
C SER A 138 -12.45 -16.13 28.01
N ILE A 139 -12.24 -14.87 28.42
CA ILE A 139 -12.30 -14.45 29.83
C ILE A 139 -13.76 -14.48 30.32
N GLY A 140 -14.70 -14.09 29.45
CA GLY A 140 -16.14 -14.09 29.68
C GLY A 140 -16.73 -12.70 29.46
N CYS A 141 -17.60 -12.56 28.47
CA CYS A 141 -18.26 -11.29 28.11
C CYS A 141 -19.79 -11.29 28.30
N GLY A 142 -20.33 -12.32 28.98
CA GLY A 142 -21.77 -12.51 29.13
C GLY A 142 -22.47 -12.71 27.78
N ASP A 143 -23.64 -12.09 27.61
CA ASP A 143 -24.44 -12.17 26.37
C ASP A 143 -24.12 -11.05 25.37
N LEU A 144 -22.97 -10.37 25.55
CA LEU A 144 -22.53 -9.30 24.67
C LEU A 144 -22.18 -9.86 23.29
N ASP A 145 -22.79 -9.29 22.24
CA ASP A 145 -22.38 -9.49 20.85
C ASP A 145 -21.07 -8.72 20.59
N ILE A 146 -19.96 -9.32 21.02
CA ILE A 146 -18.64 -8.71 20.91
C ILE A 146 -18.18 -8.58 19.45
N GLU A 147 -18.57 -9.52 18.60
CA GLU A 147 -18.26 -9.47 17.15
C GLU A 147 -19.00 -8.30 16.51
N GLY A 148 -20.31 -8.16 16.76
CA GLY A 148 -21.09 -7.02 16.28
C GLY A 148 -20.58 -5.68 16.82
N LEU A 149 -20.14 -5.63 18.08
CA LEU A 149 -19.55 -4.42 18.66
C LEU A 149 -18.20 -4.08 18.00
N THR A 150 -17.31 -5.05 17.79
CA THR A 150 -16.06 -4.85 17.06
C THR A 150 -16.33 -4.36 15.64
N GLU A 151 -17.26 -4.98 14.92
CA GLU A 151 -17.65 -4.55 13.57
C GLU A 151 -18.18 -3.11 13.53
N SER A 152 -18.93 -2.70 14.55
CA SER A 152 -19.48 -1.35 14.65
C SER A 152 -18.40 -0.26 14.75
N ILE A 153 -17.23 -0.57 15.34
CA ILE A 153 -16.10 0.37 15.45
C ILE A 153 -15.49 0.63 14.06
N TYR A 154 -15.49 -0.38 13.18
CA TYR A 154 -14.81 -0.32 11.89
C TYR A 154 -15.73 0.00 10.71
N VAL A 155 -17.06 0.01 10.90
CA VAL A 155 -18.03 0.16 9.80
C VAL A 155 -17.75 1.39 8.92
N SER A 156 -17.48 2.55 9.53
CA SER A 156 -17.19 3.79 8.79
C SER A 156 -15.89 3.75 8.00
N HIS A 157 -14.96 2.87 8.36
CA HIS A 157 -13.72 2.67 7.62
C HIS A 157 -13.89 1.61 6.52
N LYS A 158 -14.71 0.57 6.77
CA LYS A 158 -15.00 -0.50 5.82
C LYS A 158 -15.90 -0.05 4.67
N ASP A 159 -16.86 0.84 4.92
CA ASP A 159 -17.78 1.34 3.90
C ASP A 159 -17.06 2.06 2.74
N GLU A 160 -15.98 2.77 3.05
CA GLU A 160 -15.18 3.53 2.06
C GLU A 160 -13.92 2.78 1.62
N TYR A 161 -13.67 1.59 2.18
CA TYR A 161 -12.42 0.83 1.98
C TYR A 161 -12.05 0.68 0.51
N THR A 162 -13.01 0.32 -0.35
CA THR A 162 -12.74 0.11 -1.77
C THR A 162 -12.27 1.37 -2.48
N GLU A 163 -12.74 2.55 -2.09
CA GLU A 163 -12.30 3.80 -2.71
C GLU A 163 -10.85 4.11 -2.34
N PHE A 164 -10.51 3.96 -1.05
CA PHE A 164 -9.14 4.13 -0.56
C PHE A 164 -8.18 3.11 -1.17
N GLU A 165 -8.57 1.84 -1.25
CA GLU A 165 -7.71 0.78 -1.82
C GLU A 165 -7.43 1.03 -3.31
N HIS A 166 -8.43 1.41 -4.11
CA HIS A 166 -8.21 1.78 -5.51
C HIS A 166 -7.36 3.06 -5.66
N ALA A 167 -7.59 4.07 -4.81
CA ALA A 167 -6.79 5.28 -4.85
C ALA A 167 -5.33 4.99 -4.49
N SER A 168 -5.08 4.16 -3.48
CA SER A 168 -3.75 3.70 -3.07
C SER A 168 -3.03 2.95 -4.20
N LEU A 169 -3.66 1.94 -4.81
CA LEU A 169 -3.06 1.19 -5.92
C LEU A 169 -2.72 2.09 -7.11
N ARG A 170 -3.62 2.99 -7.49
CA ARG A 170 -3.34 3.97 -8.56
C ARG A 170 -2.17 4.87 -8.20
N GLN A 171 -2.09 5.32 -6.96
CA GLN A 171 -0.99 6.17 -6.48
C GLN A 171 0.36 5.46 -6.61
N LEU A 172 0.43 4.19 -6.17
CA LEU A 172 1.63 3.36 -6.25
C LEU A 172 2.06 3.11 -7.70
N TYR A 173 1.12 2.73 -8.58
CA TYR A 173 1.44 2.52 -9.99
C TYR A 173 1.93 3.81 -10.66
N GLN A 174 1.24 4.93 -10.43
CA GLN A 174 1.62 6.21 -11.03
C GLN A 174 3.01 6.66 -10.58
N SER A 175 3.29 6.51 -9.27
CA SER A 175 4.62 6.79 -8.72
C SER A 175 5.70 5.94 -9.38
N LYS A 176 5.48 4.62 -9.49
CA LYS A 176 6.42 3.72 -10.17
C LYS A 176 6.63 4.10 -11.64
N MET A 177 5.57 4.47 -12.33
CA MET A 177 5.68 4.91 -13.73
C MET A 177 6.39 6.26 -13.85
N ALA A 178 6.27 7.15 -12.87
CA ALA A 178 7.03 8.39 -12.83
C ALA A 178 8.52 8.14 -12.59
N GLU A 179 8.86 7.24 -11.66
CA GLU A 179 10.22 6.78 -11.38
C GLU A 179 10.91 6.27 -12.65
N LEU A 180 10.30 5.30 -13.35
CA LEU A 180 10.86 4.76 -14.61
C LEU A 180 11.06 5.82 -15.69
N ARG A 181 10.15 6.79 -15.80
CA ARG A 181 10.28 7.90 -16.76
C ARG A 181 11.42 8.84 -16.38
N ALA A 182 11.65 9.07 -15.09
CA ALA A 182 12.76 9.88 -14.62
C ALA A 182 14.11 9.18 -14.90
N GLU A 183 14.20 7.88 -14.62
CA GLU A 183 15.39 7.06 -14.93
C GLU A 183 15.74 7.07 -16.42
N ALA A 184 14.73 6.92 -17.29
CA ALA A 184 14.93 6.95 -18.74
C ALA A 184 15.48 8.29 -19.24
N LYS A 185 15.03 9.41 -18.66
CA LYS A 185 15.52 10.76 -19.01
C LYS A 185 16.98 10.95 -18.60
N GLN A 186 17.35 10.53 -17.39
CA GLN A 186 18.72 10.64 -16.88
C GLN A 186 19.73 9.84 -17.73
N GLN A 187 19.33 8.65 -18.19
CA GLN A 187 20.15 7.84 -19.12
C GLN A 187 20.36 8.53 -20.47
N SER A 188 19.34 9.24 -20.98
CA SER A 188 19.47 10.00 -22.23
C SER A 188 20.41 11.21 -22.11
N GLU A 189 20.39 11.93 -21.00
CA GLU A 189 21.19 13.15 -20.80
C GLU A 189 22.68 12.86 -20.57
N SER A 190 23.00 11.80 -19.82
CA SER A 190 24.39 11.37 -19.57
C SER A 190 25.14 10.93 -20.84
N THR A 191 24.41 10.49 -21.87
CA THR A 191 24.99 10.08 -23.16
C THR A 191 25.34 11.28 -24.06
N GLY A 192 24.85 12.50 -23.74
CA GLY A 192 24.99 13.70 -24.56
C GLY A 192 26.28 14.52 -24.41
N SER A 193 27.20 14.16 -23.51
CA SER A 193 28.33 15.05 -23.12
C SER A 193 29.74 14.60 -23.53
N ILE A 194 29.92 13.63 -24.43
CA ILE A 194 31.28 13.22 -24.86
C ILE A 194 31.49 13.51 -26.34
N GLY A 195 32.34 14.51 -26.60
CA GLY A 195 32.73 14.92 -27.93
C GLY A 195 33.33 13.80 -28.78
N ARG A 196 32.96 13.82 -30.06
CA ARG A 196 33.79 13.52 -31.25
C ARG A 196 34.89 12.46 -31.05
N ALA A 197 34.51 11.18 -31.03
CA ALA A 197 35.42 10.09 -31.37
C ALA A 197 34.75 9.12 -32.34
N LYS A 198 35.33 8.99 -33.55
CA LYS A 198 35.01 7.96 -34.54
C LYS A 198 35.44 6.61 -33.97
N GLY A 199 34.49 5.69 -33.77
CA GLY A 199 34.78 4.30 -33.44
C GLY A 199 33.56 3.65 -32.79
N ALA A 200 32.84 2.85 -33.57
CA ALA A 200 31.70 2.00 -33.21
C ALA A 200 31.48 1.74 -31.70
N SER A 201 30.60 2.51 -31.06
CA SER A 201 29.90 2.05 -29.86
C SER A 201 28.55 1.50 -30.31
N LEU A 202 28.50 0.19 -30.49
CA LEU A 202 27.29 -0.60 -30.78
C LEU A 202 26.49 -0.92 -29.51
N ASN A 203 26.68 -0.16 -28.42
CA ASN A 203 25.99 -0.38 -27.15
C ASN A 203 24.97 0.73 -26.89
N THR A 204 23.98 0.84 -27.76
CA THR A 204 22.67 1.35 -27.35
C THR A 204 21.76 0.14 -27.25
N SER A 205 21.85 -0.57 -26.12
CA SER A 205 20.84 -1.57 -25.80
C SER A 205 19.48 -0.87 -25.87
N PRO A 206 18.50 -1.40 -26.63
CA PRO A 206 17.18 -0.82 -26.68
C PRO A 206 16.69 -0.71 -25.24
N GLN A 207 16.21 0.47 -24.87
CA GLN A 207 15.59 0.76 -23.59
C GLN A 207 14.75 -0.47 -23.19
N GLN A 208 15.02 -1.06 -22.02
CA GLN A 208 14.14 -2.10 -21.48
C GLN A 208 12.81 -1.45 -21.13
N LEU A 209 11.98 -1.26 -22.15
CA LEU A 209 10.67 -0.59 -22.05
C LEU A 209 9.68 -1.44 -21.24
N ILE A 210 9.92 -2.75 -21.16
CA ILE A 210 9.16 -3.71 -20.38
C ILE A 210 10.11 -4.45 -19.46
N SER A 211 9.85 -4.39 -18.16
CA SER A 211 10.60 -5.11 -17.13
C SER A 211 9.68 -6.01 -16.31
N VAL A 212 10.16 -7.23 -16.05
CA VAL A 212 9.48 -8.17 -15.15
C VAL A 212 9.45 -7.63 -13.72
N THR A 213 10.48 -6.90 -13.28
CA THR A 213 10.55 -6.37 -11.91
C THR A 213 9.39 -5.43 -11.59
N VAL A 214 9.00 -4.59 -12.56
CA VAL A 214 7.88 -3.65 -12.45
C VAL A 214 6.55 -4.39 -12.28
N VAL A 215 6.32 -5.42 -13.09
CA VAL A 215 5.09 -6.23 -13.00
C VAL A 215 5.06 -7.01 -11.68
N THR A 216 6.20 -7.51 -11.21
CA THR A 216 6.31 -8.15 -9.89
C THR A 216 5.93 -7.19 -8.77
N GLU A 217 6.35 -5.93 -8.82
CA GLU A 217 5.95 -4.92 -7.83
C GLU A 217 4.44 -4.65 -7.87
N PHE A 218 3.85 -4.52 -9.07
CA PHE A 218 2.40 -4.39 -9.21
C PHE A 218 1.68 -5.57 -8.57
N VAL A 219 2.07 -6.80 -8.90
CA VAL A 219 1.47 -8.01 -8.33
C VAL A 219 1.59 -8.02 -6.81
N ARG A 220 2.76 -7.67 -6.26
CA ARG A 220 2.98 -7.61 -4.81
C ARG A 220 2.02 -6.64 -4.11
N TRP A 221 1.79 -5.45 -4.67
CA TRP A 221 0.85 -4.49 -4.10
C TRP A 221 -0.61 -4.99 -4.14
N ASN A 222 -0.99 -5.73 -5.18
CA ASN A 222 -2.34 -6.32 -5.25
C ASN A 222 -2.51 -7.51 -4.32
N GLU A 223 -1.49 -8.34 -4.19
CA GLU A 223 -1.51 -9.45 -3.23
C GLU A 223 -1.70 -8.92 -1.80
N GLU A 224 -1.01 -7.83 -1.47
CA GLU A 224 -1.16 -7.15 -0.18
C GLU A 224 -2.57 -6.56 0.01
N ALA A 225 -3.12 -5.93 -1.04
CA ALA A 225 -4.49 -5.41 -1.03
C ALA A 225 -5.54 -6.52 -0.86
N ILE A 226 -5.36 -7.66 -1.54
CA ILE A 226 -6.24 -8.83 -1.41
C ILE A 226 -6.15 -9.38 0.02
N SER A 227 -4.95 -9.48 0.58
CA SER A 227 -4.75 -9.96 1.96
C SER A 227 -5.49 -9.09 2.98
N ARG A 228 -5.39 -7.75 2.84
CA ARG A 228 -6.18 -6.81 3.65
C ARG A 228 -7.68 -6.99 3.45
N CYS A 229 -8.13 -7.11 2.21
CA CYS A 229 -9.55 -7.30 1.90
C CYS A 229 -10.11 -8.60 2.51
N THR A 230 -9.35 -9.70 2.45
CA THR A 230 -9.79 -10.98 3.03
C THR A 230 -9.81 -10.96 4.55
N LEU A 231 -8.99 -10.13 5.18
CA LEU A 231 -8.98 -9.92 6.62
C LEU A 231 -10.17 -9.06 7.06
N LEU A 232 -10.41 -7.93 6.38
CA LEU A 232 -11.41 -6.94 6.79
C LEU A 232 -12.86 -7.38 6.53
N PHE A 233 -13.09 -8.33 5.62
CA PHE A 233 -14.45 -8.72 5.23
C PHE A 233 -14.65 -10.22 5.37
N SER A 234 -15.64 -10.61 6.17
CA SER A 234 -16.00 -12.01 6.39
C SER A 234 -17.00 -12.55 5.36
N GLN A 235 -17.79 -11.67 4.71
CA GLN A 235 -18.85 -12.10 3.80
C GLN A 235 -18.25 -12.50 2.42
N PRO A 236 -18.42 -13.76 1.96
CA PRO A 236 -17.78 -14.24 0.73
C PRO A 236 -18.16 -13.45 -0.53
N THR A 237 -19.40 -12.96 -0.61
CA THR A 237 -19.87 -12.15 -1.75
C THR A 237 -19.18 -10.80 -1.82
N THR A 238 -18.95 -10.16 -0.67
CA THR A 238 -18.27 -8.86 -0.54
C THR A 238 -16.79 -9.01 -0.85
N VAL A 239 -16.14 -10.03 -0.29
CA VAL A 239 -14.74 -10.39 -0.61
C VAL A 239 -14.58 -10.63 -2.11
N ALA A 240 -15.44 -11.45 -2.72
CA ALA A 240 -15.37 -11.73 -4.15
C ALA A 240 -15.55 -10.47 -5.01
N ALA A 241 -16.47 -9.58 -4.64
CA ALA A 241 -16.68 -8.31 -5.35
C ALA A 241 -15.45 -7.40 -5.26
N ASN A 242 -14.89 -7.24 -4.06
CA ASN A 242 -13.72 -6.39 -3.81
C ASN A 242 -12.45 -6.94 -4.49
N VAL A 243 -12.17 -8.24 -4.34
CA VAL A 243 -11.03 -8.92 -4.97
C VAL A 243 -11.11 -8.82 -6.49
N ARG A 244 -12.30 -9.00 -7.08
CA ARG A 244 -12.50 -8.80 -8.51
C ARG A 244 -12.16 -7.37 -8.93
N SER A 245 -12.53 -6.38 -8.13
CA SER A 245 -12.24 -4.96 -8.41
C SER A 245 -10.75 -4.64 -8.32
N ILE A 246 -10.07 -5.14 -7.28
CA ILE A 246 -8.62 -5.02 -7.11
C ILE A 246 -7.90 -5.67 -8.31
N PHE A 247 -8.30 -6.90 -8.67
CA PHE A 247 -7.71 -7.61 -9.81
C PHE A 247 -7.95 -6.90 -11.14
N ALA A 248 -9.13 -6.31 -11.36
CA ALA A 248 -9.40 -5.51 -12.55
C ALA A 248 -8.46 -4.29 -12.64
N CYS A 249 -8.14 -3.65 -11.51
CA CYS A 249 -7.17 -2.55 -11.46
C CYS A 249 -5.75 -2.99 -11.86
N LEU A 250 -5.31 -4.18 -11.40
CA LEU A 250 -4.05 -4.77 -11.85
C LEU A 250 -4.04 -5.04 -13.35
N LEU A 251 -5.09 -5.68 -13.88
CA LEU A 251 -5.18 -6.02 -15.30
C LEU A 251 -5.12 -4.76 -16.19
N ASP A 252 -5.85 -3.72 -15.81
CA ASP A 252 -5.82 -2.42 -16.49
C ASP A 252 -4.40 -1.84 -16.50
N GLN A 253 -3.74 -1.79 -15.33
CA GLN A 253 -2.39 -1.25 -15.22
C GLN A 253 -1.35 -2.06 -16.02
N VAL A 254 -1.39 -3.39 -15.94
CA VAL A 254 -0.48 -4.27 -16.71
C VAL A 254 -0.74 -4.14 -18.20
N SER A 255 -2.00 -4.07 -18.62
CA SER A 255 -2.37 -3.86 -20.02
C SER A 255 -1.81 -2.53 -20.55
N GLN A 256 -1.98 -1.44 -19.79
CA GLN A 256 -1.43 -0.13 -20.14
C GLN A 256 0.10 -0.15 -20.21
N TYR A 257 0.75 -0.75 -19.20
CA TYR A 257 2.21 -0.87 -19.16
C TYR A 257 2.78 -1.62 -20.37
N LEU A 258 2.19 -2.78 -20.70
CA LEU A 258 2.60 -3.58 -21.84
C LEU A 258 2.32 -2.86 -23.17
N THR A 259 1.17 -2.19 -23.31
CA THR A 259 0.82 -1.46 -24.53
C THR A 259 1.85 -0.35 -24.80
N VAL A 260 2.11 0.50 -23.80
CA VAL A 260 3.09 1.59 -23.91
C VAL A 260 4.50 1.04 -24.21
N GLY A 261 4.90 -0.03 -23.52
CA GLY A 261 6.21 -0.63 -23.74
C GLY A 261 6.39 -1.25 -25.13
N LEU A 262 5.35 -1.93 -25.65
CA LEU A 262 5.36 -2.52 -26.99
C LEU A 262 5.33 -1.45 -28.08
N ASP A 263 4.55 -0.39 -27.90
CA ASP A 263 4.51 0.74 -28.83
C ASP A 263 5.88 1.43 -28.92
N GLY A 264 6.52 1.69 -27.78
CA GLY A 264 7.88 2.26 -27.76
C GLY A 264 8.92 1.33 -28.42
N ALA A 265 8.79 0.02 -28.24
CA ALA A 265 9.70 -0.94 -28.87
C ALA A 265 9.52 -0.96 -30.39
N ARG A 266 8.26 -0.88 -30.85
CA ARG A 266 7.91 -0.76 -32.26
C ARG A 266 8.47 0.53 -32.87
N GLU A 267 8.33 1.67 -32.19
CA GLU A 267 8.89 2.95 -32.64
C GLU A 267 10.42 2.87 -32.76
N SER A 268 11.09 2.33 -31.75
CA SER A 268 12.55 2.12 -31.75
C SER A 268 13.02 1.25 -32.92
N LEU A 269 12.28 0.18 -33.24
CA LEU A 269 12.57 -0.69 -34.39
C LEU A 269 12.36 0.03 -35.73
N ASN A 270 11.32 0.86 -35.84
CA ASN A 270 11.08 1.67 -37.03
C ASN A 270 12.19 2.70 -37.25
N GLU A 271 12.68 3.34 -36.19
CA GLU A 271 13.81 4.27 -36.26
C GLU A 271 15.10 3.56 -36.66
N ALA A 272 15.38 2.40 -36.07
CA ALA A 272 16.53 1.57 -36.44
C ALA A 272 16.48 1.13 -37.91
N ALA A 273 15.30 0.74 -38.40
CA ALA A 273 15.09 0.40 -39.81
C ALA A 273 15.34 1.61 -40.73
N ALA A 274 14.80 2.78 -40.38
CA ALA A 274 15.02 4.02 -41.14
C ALA A 274 16.50 4.44 -41.16
N MET A 275 17.21 4.28 -40.04
CA MET A 275 18.66 4.52 -39.97
C MET A 275 19.42 3.56 -40.89
N ARG A 276 19.11 2.26 -40.84
CA ARG A 276 19.71 1.25 -41.73
C ARG A 276 19.53 1.64 -43.20
N ASP A 277 18.34 2.04 -43.60
CA ASP A 277 18.06 2.39 -44.99
C ASP A 277 18.88 3.63 -45.44
N ARG A 278 19.07 4.62 -44.56
CA ARG A 278 19.97 5.77 -44.82
C ARG A 278 21.43 5.32 -44.96
N TYR A 279 21.91 4.41 -44.12
CA TYR A 279 23.29 3.87 -44.22
C TYR A 279 23.50 3.07 -45.51
N VAL A 280 22.53 2.25 -45.93
CA VAL A 280 22.60 1.48 -47.18
C VAL A 280 22.63 2.41 -48.39
N ILE A 281 21.78 3.44 -48.42
CA ILE A 281 21.80 4.43 -49.50
C ILE A 281 23.12 5.20 -49.49
N GLY A 282 23.57 5.71 -48.34
CA GLY A 282 24.82 6.46 -48.22
C GLY A 282 26.06 5.67 -48.67
N THR A 283 26.17 4.39 -48.27
CA THR A 283 27.27 3.53 -48.69
C THR A 283 27.22 3.19 -50.18
N SER A 284 26.03 3.04 -50.77
CA SER A 284 25.86 2.82 -52.21
C SER A 284 26.24 4.05 -53.03
N VAL A 285 25.88 5.26 -52.57
CA VAL A 285 26.25 6.53 -53.20
C VAL A 285 27.75 6.76 -53.09
N SER A 286 28.36 6.57 -51.92
CA SER A 286 29.82 6.67 -51.76
C SER A 286 30.58 5.70 -52.67
N ARG A 287 30.10 4.46 -52.84
CA ARG A 287 30.70 3.49 -53.78
C ARG A 287 30.60 3.95 -55.24
N ARG A 288 29.45 4.50 -55.66
CA ARG A 288 29.27 5.03 -57.02
C ARG A 288 30.15 6.26 -57.28
N VAL A 289 30.27 7.17 -56.31
CA VAL A 289 31.14 8.35 -56.42
C VAL A 289 32.61 7.93 -56.49
N ALA A 290 33.04 6.97 -55.66
CA ALA A 290 34.41 6.44 -55.71
C ALA A 290 34.71 5.75 -57.05
N ALA A 291 33.77 4.98 -57.59
CA ALA A 291 33.91 4.35 -58.90
C ALA A 291 33.99 5.38 -60.04
N ALA A 292 33.14 6.41 -60.02
CA ALA A 292 33.16 7.49 -61.01
C ALA A 292 34.47 8.30 -60.97
N ALA A 293 34.98 8.59 -59.77
CA ALA A 293 36.27 9.25 -59.60
C ALA A 293 37.44 8.41 -60.14
N ALA A 294 37.45 7.10 -59.87
CA ALA A 294 38.47 6.19 -60.41
C ALA A 294 38.44 6.12 -61.95
N SER A 295 37.25 6.08 -62.56
CA SER A 295 37.11 6.10 -64.02
C SER A 295 37.58 7.42 -64.64
N ALA A 296 37.30 8.57 -64.00
CA ALA A 296 37.76 9.87 -64.47
C ALA A 296 39.30 10.01 -64.42
N VAL A 297 39.94 9.49 -63.36
CA VAL A 297 41.41 9.44 -63.25
C VAL A 297 42.02 8.54 -64.33
N CYS A 298 41.38 7.41 -64.66
CA CYS A 298 41.85 6.50 -65.71
C CYS A 298 41.76 7.14 -67.12
N LEU A 299 40.70 7.91 -67.39
CA LEU A 299 40.54 8.67 -68.64
C LEU A 299 41.57 9.80 -68.77
N LEU A 300 41.86 10.52 -67.68
CA LEU A 300 42.92 11.54 -67.66
C LEU A 300 44.31 10.93 -67.91
N PHE A 301 44.60 9.76 -67.34
CA PHE A 301 45.85 9.04 -67.58
C PHE A 301 45.99 8.55 -69.03
N CYS A 302 44.92 8.05 -69.65
CA CYS A 302 44.94 7.68 -71.07
C CYS A 302 45.14 8.89 -72.00
N SER A 303 44.61 10.05 -71.62
CA SER A 303 44.75 11.29 -72.40
C SER A 303 46.16 11.86 -72.37
N LEU A 304 46.92 11.61 -71.29
CA LEU A 304 48.32 12.01 -71.11
C LEU A 304 49.33 11.10 -71.82
N ILE A 305 48.94 9.90 -72.26
CA ILE A 305 49.80 8.95 -72.99
C ILE A 305 49.76 9.22 -74.52
N TYR A 306 48.82 10.04 -74.99
CA TYR A 306 48.62 10.37 -76.41
C TYR A 306 49.08 11.79 -76.80
N PHE A 307 49.88 12.45 -75.97
CA PHE A 307 50.59 13.71 -76.26
C PHE A 307 52.09 13.53 -76.06
#